data_AF-A6N032-F1
#
_entry.id   AF-A6N032-F1
#
_cell.length_a   1.000
_cell.length_b   1.000
_cell.length_c   1.000
_cell.angle_alpha   90.00
_cell.angle_beta   90.00
_cell.angle_gamma   90.00
#
_symmetry.space_group_name_H-M   'P 1'
#
loop_
_entity.id
_entity.type
_entity.pdbx_description
1 polymer ?
#
loop_
_entity_poly.entity_id
_entity_poly.type
_entity_poly.pdbx_seq_one_letter_code
_entity_poly.pdbx_strand_id
1 'polypeptide(L)' 'RELVSWVLHMKEKNCEAEVLDRAMYDKKFEMQMVQMIDIACLCISESPKLRPLTHELVLWLDNIGGSTEATK' A
#
# COMPACT_ATOMS: atom_id res chain seq x y z
N ARG A 1 18.48 -1.16 -0.34
CA ARG A 1 17.80 -1.21 -1.67
C ARG A 1 17.06 -2.53 -1.88
N GLU A 2 17.57 -3.65 -1.33
CA GLU A 2 16.98 -4.98 -1.44
C GLU A 2 15.55 -5.08 -0.88
N LEU A 3 15.23 -4.36 0.21
CA LEU A 3 13.87 -4.33 0.76
C LEU A 3 12.82 -3.89 -0.27
N VAL A 4 13.09 -2.79 -1.01
CA VAL A 4 12.16 -2.26 -2.01
C VAL A 4 11.96 -3.27 -3.14
N SER A 5 13.06 -3.84 -3.65
CA SER A 5 12.98 -4.85 -4.71
C SER A 5 12.23 -6.09 -4.27
N TRP A 6 12.41 -6.53 -3.02
CA TRP A 6 11.67 -7.66 -2.46
C TRP A 6 10.18 -7.34 -2.32
N VAL A 7 9.81 -6.18 -1.79
CA VAL A 7 8.40 -5.78 -1.64
C VAL A 7 7.70 -5.70 -2.99
N LEU A 8 8.33 -5.09 -4.00
CA LEU A 8 7.78 -5.03 -5.36
C LEU A 8 7.59 -6.43 -5.97
N HIS A 9 8.55 -7.34 -5.78
CA HIS A 9 8.43 -8.73 -6.24
C HIS A 9 7.31 -9.50 -5.53
N MET A 10 7.12 -9.28 -4.23
CA MET A 10 6.01 -9.89 -3.50
C MET A 10 4.65 -9.36 -3.98
N LYS A 11 4.57 -8.06 -4.29
CA LYS A 11 3.38 -7.45 -4.89
C LYS A 11 3.04 -8.01 -6.27
N GLU A 12 4.03 -8.22 -7.14
CA GLU A 12 3.83 -8.85 -8.46
C GLU A 12 3.24 -10.27 -8.34
N LYS A 13 3.45 -10.93 -7.20
CA LYS A 13 2.91 -12.26 -6.89
C LYS A 13 1.56 -12.24 -6.15
N ASN A 14 1.02 -11.06 -5.82
CA ASN A 14 -0.12 -10.90 -4.91
C ASN A 14 0.15 -11.50 -3.51
N CYS A 15 1.40 -11.40 -3.05
CA CYS A 15 1.87 -11.89 -1.75
C CYS A 15 2.31 -10.74 -0.83
N GLU A 16 1.84 -9.51 -1.07
CA GLU A 16 2.25 -8.32 -0.30
C GLU A 16 1.92 -8.41 1.20
N ALA A 17 0.92 -9.18 1.62
CA ALA A 17 0.66 -9.42 3.04
C ALA A 17 1.86 -10.09 3.77
N GLU A 18 2.70 -10.86 3.05
CA GLU A 18 3.88 -11.52 3.62
C GLU A 18 5.02 -10.55 3.96
N VAL A 19 4.98 -9.32 3.44
CA VAL A 19 6.00 -8.30 3.75
C VAL A 19 5.68 -7.52 5.01
N LEU A 20 4.46 -7.69 5.55
CA LEU A 20 4.02 -7.03 6.77
C LEU A 20 4.76 -7.60 7.98
N ASP A 21 5.16 -6.71 8.89
CA ASP A 21 5.77 -7.11 10.15
C ASP A 21 4.77 -7.95 10.96
N ARG A 22 5.20 -9.15 11.40
CA ARG A 22 4.35 -10.09 12.16
C ARG A 22 3.85 -9.52 13.49
N ALA A 23 4.60 -8.60 14.11
CA ALA A 23 4.17 -7.95 15.35
C ALA A 23 3.10 -6.88 15.11
N MET A 24 3.01 -6.36 13.89
CA MET A 24 2.04 -5.34 13.48
C MET A 24 0.85 -5.95 12.72
N TYR A 25 1.02 -7.15 12.19
CA TYR A 25 0.00 -7.83 11.39
C TYR A 25 -1.21 -8.23 12.24
N ASP A 26 -2.36 -7.72 11.84
CA ASP A 26 -3.68 -8.14 12.31
C ASP A 26 -4.58 -8.41 11.11
N LYS A 27 -5.09 -9.64 11.00
CA LYS A 27 -5.99 -10.06 9.92
C LYS A 27 -7.21 -9.16 9.76
N LYS A 28 -7.67 -8.51 10.84
CA LYS A 28 -8.78 -7.55 10.80
C LYS A 28 -8.48 -6.34 9.91
N PHE A 29 -7.21 -5.95 9.80
CA PHE A 29 -6.77 -4.77 9.05
C PHE A 29 -5.96 -5.13 7.81
N GLU A 30 -5.95 -6.41 7.39
CA GLU A 30 -5.13 -6.90 6.28
C GLU A 30 -5.35 -6.08 5.00
N MET A 31 -6.61 -5.82 4.65
CA MET A 31 -6.95 -5.02 3.47
C MET A 31 -6.38 -3.59 3.54
N GLN A 32 -6.50 -2.94 4.69
CA GLN A 32 -5.98 -1.59 4.93
C GLN A 32 -4.45 -1.57 4.87
N MET A 33 -3.80 -2.60 5.43
CA MET A 33 -2.35 -2.74 5.40
C MET A 33 -1.82 -3.01 3.99
N VAL A 34 -2.52 -3.82 3.20
CA VAL A 34 -2.22 -4.03 1.77
C VAL A 34 -2.38 -2.74 0.96
N GLN A 35 -3.45 -1.97 1.18
CA GLN A 35 -3.64 -0.65 0.57
C GLN A 35 -2.49 0.32 0.91
N MET A 36 -1.96 0.26 2.13
CA MET A 36 -0.82 1.07 2.55
C MET A 36 0.47 0.70 1.77
N ILE A 37 0.68 -0.60 1.50
CA ILE A 37 1.79 -1.06 0.65
C ILE A 37 1.62 -0.53 -0.78
N ASP A 38 0.40 -0.55 -1.32
CA ASP A 38 0.13 -0.06 -2.68
C ASP A 38 0.48 1.43 -2.83
N ILE A 39 0.06 2.24 -1.87
CA ILE A 39 0.38 3.67 -1.80
C ILE A 39 1.90 3.86 -1.68
N ALA A 40 2.56 3.11 -0.81
CA ALA A 40 4.01 3.17 -0.64
C ALA A 40 4.76 2.84 -1.95
N CYS A 41 4.29 1.84 -2.71
CA CYS A 41 4.85 1.50 -4.01
C CYS A 41 4.72 2.64 -5.05
N LEU A 42 3.60 3.38 -5.05
CA LEU A 42 3.43 4.55 -5.92
C LEU A 42 4.42 5.67 -5.57
N CYS A 43 4.64 5.94 -4.29
CA CYS A 43 5.58 6.96 -3.81
C CYS A 43 7.02 6.73 -4.25
N ILE A 44 7.41 5.47 -4.48
CA ILE A 44 8.76 5.09 -4.86
C ILE A 44 8.89 4.67 -6.33
N SER A 45 7.87 4.93 -7.15
CA SER A 45 7.89 4.57 -8.57
C SER A 45 9.15 5.09 -9.28
N GLU A 46 9.76 4.23 -10.09
CA GLU A 46 10.90 4.59 -10.94
C GLU A 46 10.53 5.71 -11.93
N SER A 47 9.24 5.81 -12.32
CA SER A 47 8.71 6.94 -13.08
C SER A 47 8.31 8.07 -12.14
N PRO A 48 9.01 9.23 -12.13
CA PRO A 48 8.66 10.34 -11.24
C PRO A 48 7.26 10.88 -11.48
N LYS A 49 6.73 10.74 -12.71
CA LYS A 49 5.37 11.17 -13.08
C LYS A 49 4.26 10.35 -12.45
N LEU A 50 4.57 9.15 -11.95
CA LEU A 50 3.60 8.27 -11.29
C LEU A 50 3.59 8.46 -9.77
N ARG A 51 4.53 9.24 -9.22
CA ARG A 51 4.57 9.51 -7.78
C ARG A 51 3.49 10.54 -7.45
N PRO A 52 2.71 10.33 -6.37
CA PRO A 52 1.71 11.29 -5.95
C PRO A 52 2.32 12.59 -5.46
N LEU A 53 1.57 13.67 -5.55
CA LEU A 53 1.83 14.89 -4.79
C LEU A 53 1.54 14.62 -3.30
N THR A 54 2.22 15.33 -2.42
CA THR A 54 2.08 15.13 -0.96
C THR A 54 0.63 15.26 -0.49
N HIS A 55 -0.16 16.16 -1.07
CA HIS A 55 -1.56 16.33 -0.68
C HIS A 55 -2.45 15.16 -1.15
N GLU A 56 -2.16 14.56 -2.30
CA GLU A 56 -2.85 13.35 -2.79
C GLU A 56 -2.52 12.16 -1.90
N LEU A 57 -1.23 12.03 -1.51
CA LEU A 57 -0.78 11.00 -0.58
C LEU A 57 -1.52 11.09 0.76
N VAL A 58 -1.62 12.27 1.36
CA VAL A 58 -2.35 12.47 2.62
C VAL A 58 -3.82 12.08 2.45
N LEU A 59 -4.47 12.53 1.37
CA LEU A 59 -5.85 12.16 1.07
C LEU A 59 -6.05 10.65 0.92
N TRP A 60 -5.12 9.95 0.26
CA TRP A 60 -5.21 8.50 0.10
C TRP A 60 -5.05 7.77 1.43
N LEU A 61 -4.11 8.21 2.28
CA LEU A 61 -3.89 7.63 3.60
C LEU A 61 -5.10 7.82 4.52
N ASP A 62 -5.72 9.01 4.52
CA ASP A 62 -6.92 9.30 5.32
C ASP A 62 -8.14 8.46 4.89
N ASN A 63 -8.18 8.03 3.63
CA ASN A 63 -9.28 7.25 3.07
C ASN A 63 -9.08 5.73 3.16
N ILE A 64 -7.96 5.25 3.71
CA ILE A 64 -7.74 3.80 3.91
C ILE A 64 -8.88 3.23 4.76
N GLY A 65 -9.51 2.15 4.27
CA GLY A 65 -10.66 1.53 4.93
C GLY A 65 -11.99 2.30 4.83
N GLY A 66 -12.02 3.47 4.18
CA GLY A 66 -13.23 4.26 3.97
C GLY A 66 -14.05 3.88 2.73
N SER A 67 -13.49 3.08 1.81
CA SER A 67 -14.12 2.77 0.50
C SER A 67 -15.16 1.64 0.53
N THR A 68 -16.02 1.57 1.56
CA THR A 68 -17.16 0.65 1.61
C THR A 68 -18.47 1.37 1.95
N GLU A 69 -18.80 2.47 1.29
CA GLU A 69 -20.16 3.04 1.28
C GLU A 69 -20.54 3.64 -0.08
N ALA A 70 -20.41 2.87 -1.17
CA ALA A 70 -20.95 3.27 -2.48
C ALA A 70 -21.43 2.08 -3.33
N THR A 71 -22.37 1.28 -2.79
CA THR A 71 -23.39 0.60 -3.61
C THR A 71 -24.59 0.27 -2.72
N LYS A 72 -25.54 1.21 -2.63
CA LYS A 72 -26.95 0.91 -2.40
C LYS A 72 -27.68 1.09 -3.72
#